data_AF-A0A4V2FNY5-F1
#
_entry.id   AF-A0A4V2FNY5-F1
#
_cell.length_a   1.000
_cell.length_b   1.000
_cell.length_c   1.000
_cell.angle_alpha   90.00
_cell.angle_beta   90.00
_cell.angle_gamma   90.00
#
_symmetry.space_group_name_H-M   'P 1'
#
loop_
_entity.id
_entity.type
_entity.pdbx_description
1 polymer ?
#
loop_
_entity_poly.entity_id
_entity_poly.type
_entity_poly.pdbx_seq_one_letter_code
_entity_poly.pdbx_strand_id
1 'polypeptide(L)'
;MIAELSSRTRRILSLFVALIVAATAGVAVTASRSAQAAPTFKVLAFYNGTWDAAHIDFVKDARAWFPQAAAQYGFSWEATNNWGLLNTANLAQYKVVMFLDDAPPSGQRAAFQQYMQNGGAWLGFHVSAWTDNPSSWSWYYNTFLGTGSFQTNTWGPTRVTMRADNRTHAATRNLPATFQSSISEWYSWSNDLRQNPNIDILASVDPSSFPVGTDPNQSWYGGYYPLVWSNRQYKMLYANFGHNAMNYSTNTGLSSTFDSAQQNKLLIDGLHWLAGVGTVPPTTPPPSDGTISPTAWHTVVNRGSGKCVDARAAASANGTVIQQYACNSSAAQQYQFVPTSGGYLRVNNRNNSAQVLDVTDRSTADSARIQLWSYSGGNNQQWRAESEGGGYYRLVNRNSGKCLDVPGASTADSVQLIQYTCNGTAAQSFRLVSVS
;
A
#
# COMPACT_ATOMS: atom_id res chain seq x y z
N MET A 1 57.72 33.40 -63.81
CA MET A 1 58.85 33.87 -62.98
C MET A 1 58.88 32.93 -61.77
N ILE A 2 59.59 31.79 -61.80
CA ILE A 2 61.05 31.62 -61.61
C ILE A 2 61.61 32.52 -60.50
N ALA A 3 62.06 31.86 -59.41
CA ALA A 3 63.20 32.13 -58.52
C ALA A 3 62.78 31.83 -57.05
N GLU A 4 62.95 30.61 -56.53
CA GLU A 4 64.17 30.04 -55.89
C GLU A 4 64.73 30.84 -54.71
N LEU A 5 64.77 30.19 -53.54
CA LEU A 5 65.88 30.16 -52.57
C LEU A 5 65.53 29.05 -51.56
N SER A 6 66.16 27.87 -51.64
CA SER A 6 67.52 27.53 -51.18
C SER A 6 67.51 26.91 -49.78
N SER A 7 68.02 25.68 -49.75
CA SER A 7 68.17 24.76 -48.64
C SER A 7 69.09 25.25 -47.52
N ARG A 8 68.63 25.08 -46.28
CA ARG A 8 69.39 24.89 -45.02
C ARG A 8 68.30 24.53 -43.99
N THR A 9 68.25 23.41 -43.28
CA THR A 9 69.26 22.46 -42.88
C THR A 9 68.51 21.21 -42.37
N ARG A 10 68.95 20.02 -42.77
CA ARG A 10 68.53 18.75 -42.15
C ARG A 10 68.83 18.79 -40.64
N ARG A 11 67.86 18.46 -39.78
CA ARG A 11 68.03 17.63 -38.57
C ARG A 11 66.71 17.52 -37.79
N ILE A 12 66.36 16.26 -37.49
CA ILE A 12 65.41 15.81 -36.46
C ILE A 12 63.93 15.92 -36.85
N LEU A 13 63.43 14.86 -37.51
CA LEU A 13 62.01 14.51 -37.42
C LEU A 13 61.87 13.00 -37.31
N SER A 14 62.01 12.48 -36.10
CA SER A 14 61.65 11.11 -35.71
C SER A 14 61.47 11.10 -34.21
N LEU A 15 60.28 11.43 -33.73
CA LEU A 15 59.62 10.94 -32.51
C LEU A 15 58.43 11.85 -32.16
N PHE A 16 57.38 11.24 -31.60
CA PHE A 16 56.03 11.75 -31.31
C PHE A 16 55.06 11.64 -32.50
N VAL A 17 54.51 10.46 -32.78
CA VAL A 17 53.51 9.67 -32.00
C VAL A 17 52.20 10.43 -31.82
N ALA A 18 51.21 9.92 -32.56
CA ALA A 18 49.79 9.83 -32.23
C ALA A 18 49.07 11.10 -31.74
N LEU A 19 48.50 11.83 -32.68
CA LEU A 19 47.23 12.53 -32.44
C LEU A 19 46.59 12.81 -33.80
N ILE A 20 45.64 11.99 -34.24
CA ILE A 20 44.54 12.33 -35.16
C ILE A 20 43.68 11.06 -35.31
N VAL A 21 42.36 11.26 -35.17
CA VAL A 21 41.25 10.29 -35.16
C VAL A 21 40.98 9.61 -33.82
N ALA A 22 40.43 10.36 -32.88
CA ALA A 22 39.55 9.80 -31.85
C ALA A 22 38.30 10.68 -31.71
N ALA A 23 37.17 10.00 -31.48
CA ALA A 23 35.89 10.52 -30.97
C ALA A 23 34.73 10.74 -31.96
N THR A 24 34.35 9.70 -32.72
CA THR A 24 32.92 9.40 -32.96
C THR A 24 32.69 7.88 -32.99
N ALA A 25 32.96 7.21 -31.88
CA ALA A 25 32.35 5.90 -31.62
C ALA A 25 31.17 6.16 -30.69
N GLY A 26 29.95 6.11 -31.23
CA GLY A 26 28.74 6.17 -30.43
C GLY A 26 28.76 5.03 -29.42
N VAL A 27 28.92 5.36 -28.14
CA VAL A 27 28.61 4.45 -27.06
C VAL A 27 27.10 4.30 -27.07
N ALA A 28 26.61 3.25 -27.72
CA ALA A 28 25.24 2.80 -27.52
C ALA A 28 25.13 2.40 -26.04
N VAL A 29 24.63 3.32 -25.22
CA VAL A 29 24.17 3.01 -23.87
C VAL A 29 22.96 2.09 -24.05
N THR A 30 23.21 0.78 -24.10
CA THR A 30 22.15 -0.19 -23.89
C THR A 30 21.70 0.00 -22.45
N ALA A 31 20.64 0.81 -22.26
CA ALA A 31 19.87 0.79 -21.04
C ALA A 31 19.35 -0.65 -20.90
N SER A 32 20.05 -1.46 -20.12
CA SER A 32 19.54 -2.73 -19.63
C SER A 32 18.33 -2.39 -18.78
N ARG A 33 17.14 -2.34 -19.41
CA ARG A 33 15.88 -2.46 -18.70
C ARG A 33 15.97 -3.78 -17.97
N SER A 34 16.14 -3.74 -16.65
CA SER A 34 15.85 -4.90 -15.81
C SER A 34 14.44 -5.33 -16.16
N ALA A 35 14.29 -6.41 -16.92
CA ALA A 35 12.99 -6.99 -17.19
C ALA A 35 12.40 -7.38 -15.84
N GLN A 36 11.27 -6.78 -15.46
CA GLN A 36 10.52 -7.20 -14.29
C GLN A 36 10.29 -8.71 -14.41
N ALA A 37 10.66 -9.48 -13.38
CA ALA A 37 10.43 -10.91 -13.39
C ALA A 37 8.95 -11.21 -13.70
N ALA A 38 8.70 -12.22 -14.53
CA ALA A 38 7.35 -12.59 -14.91
C ALA A 38 6.50 -12.91 -13.65
N PRO A 39 5.21 -12.53 -13.61
CA PRO A 39 4.37 -12.77 -12.46
C PRO A 39 4.25 -14.27 -12.16
N THR A 40 4.28 -14.65 -10.89
CA THR A 40 4.20 -16.05 -10.44
C THR A 40 2.80 -16.64 -10.63
N PHE A 41 1.76 -15.81 -10.58
CA PHE A 41 0.37 -16.19 -10.87
C PHE A 41 -0.45 -14.98 -11.33
N LYS A 42 -1.64 -15.25 -11.90
CA LYS A 42 -2.59 -14.23 -12.36
C LYS A 42 -3.88 -14.26 -11.56
N VAL A 43 -4.40 -13.07 -11.26
CA VAL A 43 -5.69 -12.82 -10.59
C VAL A 43 -6.62 -12.08 -11.54
N LEU A 44 -7.84 -12.60 -11.72
CA LEU A 44 -8.92 -11.89 -12.40
C LEU A 44 -9.98 -11.46 -11.38
N ALA A 45 -10.13 -10.16 -11.20
CA ALA A 45 -11.14 -9.58 -10.33
C ALA A 45 -12.40 -9.19 -11.11
N PHE A 46 -13.57 -9.53 -10.59
CA PHE A 46 -14.86 -9.12 -11.09
C PHE A 46 -15.46 -8.07 -10.17
N TYR A 47 -16.14 -7.09 -10.78
CA TYR A 47 -16.95 -6.13 -10.07
C TYR A 47 -18.07 -5.57 -10.94
N ASN A 48 -19.15 -5.04 -10.38
CA ASN A 48 -20.12 -4.19 -11.08
C ASN A 48 -19.90 -2.71 -10.77
N GLY A 49 -19.59 -2.38 -9.50
CA GLY A 49 -19.49 -1.01 -9.03
C GLY A 49 -20.84 -0.29 -9.04
N THR A 50 -21.91 -1.00 -8.66
CA THR A 50 -23.30 -0.52 -8.73
C THR A 50 -24.02 -0.48 -7.39
N TRP A 51 -23.36 -0.88 -6.30
CA TRP A 51 -23.87 -0.79 -4.93
C TRP A 51 -23.86 0.66 -4.42
N ASP A 52 -24.05 0.87 -3.13
CA ASP A 52 -23.99 2.23 -2.58
C ASP A 52 -22.57 2.83 -2.69
N ALA A 53 -22.49 4.14 -2.43
CA ALA A 53 -21.31 4.92 -2.70
C ALA A 53 -20.05 4.40 -1.97
N ALA A 54 -20.20 3.74 -0.82
CA ALA A 54 -19.09 3.20 -0.04
C ALA A 54 -18.51 1.91 -0.63
N HIS A 55 -19.36 1.00 -1.15
CA HIS A 55 -18.88 -0.18 -1.90
C HIS A 55 -18.20 0.24 -3.20
N ILE A 56 -18.79 1.22 -3.90
CA ILE A 56 -18.18 1.77 -5.11
C ILE A 56 -16.81 2.39 -4.80
N ASP A 57 -16.68 3.08 -3.67
CA ASP A 57 -15.41 3.63 -3.20
C ASP A 57 -14.38 2.53 -2.89
N PHE A 58 -14.79 1.45 -2.22
CA PHE A 58 -13.95 0.26 -2.04
C PHE A 58 -13.48 -0.35 -3.38
N VAL A 59 -14.36 -0.50 -4.36
CA VAL A 59 -13.99 -1.03 -5.69
C VAL A 59 -12.97 -0.11 -6.37
N LYS A 60 -13.10 1.22 -6.25
CA LYS A 60 -12.10 2.17 -6.74
C LYS A 60 -10.75 2.00 -6.02
N ASP A 61 -10.78 1.89 -4.70
CA ASP A 61 -9.60 1.64 -3.88
C ASP A 61 -8.89 0.34 -4.27
N ALA A 62 -9.63 -0.74 -4.45
CA ALA A 62 -9.09 -2.04 -4.83
C ALA A 62 -8.40 -1.97 -6.19
N ARG A 63 -9.03 -1.29 -7.16
CA ARG A 63 -8.46 -1.07 -8.50
C ARG A 63 -7.23 -0.17 -8.50
N ALA A 64 -7.06 0.70 -7.50
CA ALA A 64 -5.85 1.49 -7.32
C ALA A 64 -4.74 0.69 -6.59
N TRP A 65 -5.10 -0.11 -5.59
CA TRP A 65 -4.18 -0.79 -4.69
C TRP A 65 -3.61 -2.10 -5.26
N PHE A 66 -4.46 -2.98 -5.79
CA PHE A 66 -4.02 -4.31 -6.24
C PHE A 66 -2.99 -4.29 -7.36
N PRO A 67 -3.00 -3.39 -8.37
CA PRO A 67 -1.92 -3.32 -9.35
C PRO A 67 -0.54 -3.03 -8.72
N GLN A 68 -0.51 -2.20 -7.67
CA GLN A 68 0.72 -1.89 -6.95
C GLN A 68 1.19 -3.08 -6.10
N ALA A 69 0.24 -3.71 -5.39
CA ALA A 69 0.52 -4.91 -4.63
C ALA A 69 0.98 -6.07 -5.53
N ALA A 70 0.35 -6.24 -6.69
CA ALA A 70 0.71 -7.25 -7.69
C ALA A 70 2.18 -7.10 -8.13
N ALA A 71 2.58 -5.87 -8.48
CA ALA A 71 3.97 -5.56 -8.79
C ALA A 71 4.93 -5.84 -7.63
N GLN A 72 4.53 -5.54 -6.39
CA GLN A 72 5.35 -5.72 -5.20
C GLN A 72 5.52 -7.18 -4.77
N TYR A 73 4.46 -7.99 -4.89
CA TYR A 73 4.41 -9.36 -4.37
C TYR A 73 4.49 -10.41 -5.48
N GLY A 74 4.76 -9.99 -6.72
CA GLY A 74 5.11 -10.89 -7.81
C GLY A 74 3.92 -11.66 -8.38
N PHE A 75 2.75 -11.04 -8.48
CA PHE A 75 1.60 -11.56 -9.22
C PHE A 75 1.12 -10.54 -10.27
N SER A 76 0.24 -10.94 -11.17
CA SER A 76 -0.49 -9.98 -12.02
C SER A 76 -1.93 -9.91 -11.59
N TRP A 77 -2.50 -8.71 -11.70
CA TRP A 77 -3.87 -8.45 -11.33
C TRP A 77 -4.53 -7.62 -12.41
N GLU A 78 -5.73 -8.03 -12.80
CA GLU A 78 -6.60 -7.25 -13.65
C GLU A 78 -8.04 -7.34 -13.14
N ALA A 79 -8.84 -6.34 -13.46
CA ALA A 79 -10.24 -6.29 -13.07
C ALA A 79 -11.15 -6.02 -14.27
N THR A 80 -12.34 -6.58 -14.22
CA THR A 80 -13.35 -6.48 -15.26
C THR A 80 -14.74 -6.33 -14.66
N ASN A 81 -15.59 -5.57 -15.34
CA ASN A 81 -17.03 -5.58 -15.12
C ASN A 81 -17.79 -6.40 -16.17
N ASN A 82 -17.06 -7.04 -17.09
CA ASN A 82 -17.63 -8.00 -18.03
C ASN A 82 -17.66 -9.39 -17.39
N TRP A 83 -18.76 -9.69 -16.71
CA TRP A 83 -19.02 -11.02 -16.14
C TRP A 83 -19.07 -12.13 -17.19
N GLY A 84 -19.25 -11.82 -18.48
CA GLY A 84 -19.12 -12.80 -19.56
C GLY A 84 -17.74 -13.48 -19.62
N LEU A 85 -16.72 -12.88 -19.01
CA LEU A 85 -15.38 -13.47 -18.84
C LEU A 85 -15.31 -14.53 -17.72
N LEU A 86 -16.36 -14.70 -16.91
CA LEU A 86 -16.47 -15.78 -15.93
C LEU A 86 -16.96 -17.07 -16.63
N ASN A 87 -16.11 -17.61 -17.49
CA ASN A 87 -16.36 -18.84 -18.25
C ASN A 87 -15.11 -19.73 -18.27
N THR A 88 -15.30 -21.02 -18.51
CA THR A 88 -14.22 -22.04 -18.44
C THR A 88 -13.00 -21.68 -19.29
N ALA A 89 -13.20 -21.21 -20.52
CA ALA A 89 -12.11 -20.91 -21.44
C ALA A 89 -11.24 -19.76 -20.95
N ASN A 90 -11.85 -18.70 -20.42
CA ASN A 90 -11.12 -17.56 -19.89
C ASN A 90 -10.48 -17.88 -18.53
N LEU A 91 -11.21 -18.56 -17.63
CA LEU A 91 -10.73 -18.89 -16.28
C LEU A 91 -9.52 -19.82 -16.26
N ALA A 92 -9.29 -20.62 -17.30
CA ALA A 92 -8.10 -21.47 -17.43
C ALA A 92 -6.77 -20.67 -17.36
N GLN A 93 -6.80 -19.36 -17.62
CA GLN A 93 -5.62 -18.49 -17.63
C GLN A 93 -5.30 -17.90 -16.25
N TYR A 94 -6.22 -18.01 -15.28
CA TYR A 94 -6.13 -17.35 -13.98
C TYR A 94 -6.05 -18.37 -12.85
N LYS A 95 -5.10 -18.15 -11.94
CA LYS A 95 -4.96 -19.01 -10.76
C LYS A 95 -5.95 -18.66 -9.67
N VAL A 96 -6.32 -17.38 -9.57
CA VAL A 96 -7.28 -16.90 -8.57
C VAL A 96 -8.34 -16.04 -9.27
N VAL A 97 -9.60 -16.32 -8.97
CA VAL A 97 -10.74 -15.44 -9.29
C VAL A 97 -11.07 -14.63 -8.04
N MET A 98 -11.35 -13.34 -8.22
CA MET A 98 -11.66 -12.45 -7.11
C MET A 98 -13.00 -11.75 -7.36
N PHE A 99 -13.88 -11.67 -6.36
CA PHE A 99 -15.10 -10.87 -6.44
C PHE A 99 -14.95 -9.68 -5.49
N LEU A 100 -14.72 -8.49 -6.07
CA LEU A 100 -14.63 -7.25 -5.29
C LEU A 100 -16.02 -6.84 -4.78
N ASP A 101 -17.03 -7.00 -5.62
CA ASP A 101 -18.43 -6.92 -5.22
C ASP A 101 -19.20 -8.04 -5.92
N ASP A 102 -20.47 -8.19 -5.52
CA ASP A 102 -21.46 -9.07 -6.11
C ASP A 102 -21.13 -10.58 -6.15
N ALA A 103 -22.18 -11.39 -6.11
CA ALA A 103 -22.10 -12.77 -6.56
C ALA A 103 -22.27 -12.81 -8.09
N PRO A 104 -21.74 -13.84 -8.79
CA PRO A 104 -21.92 -13.98 -10.23
C PRO A 104 -23.40 -13.89 -10.66
N PRO A 105 -23.69 -13.16 -11.76
CA PRO A 105 -25.00 -13.18 -12.37
C PRO A 105 -25.40 -14.62 -12.74
N SER A 106 -26.70 -14.88 -12.82
CA SER A 106 -27.25 -16.24 -12.98
C SER A 106 -26.63 -17.04 -14.13
N GLY A 107 -26.35 -16.39 -15.27
CA GLY A 107 -25.74 -17.02 -16.44
C GLY A 107 -24.31 -17.52 -16.24
N GLN A 108 -23.59 -16.99 -15.25
CA GLN A 108 -22.18 -17.32 -14.97
C GLN A 108 -22.01 -18.29 -13.79
N ARG A 109 -23.08 -18.51 -13.02
CA ARG A 109 -23.07 -19.34 -11.80
C ARG A 109 -22.55 -20.76 -12.03
N ALA A 110 -23.01 -21.42 -13.09
CA ALA A 110 -22.60 -22.78 -13.42
C ALA A 110 -21.09 -22.88 -13.72
N ALA A 111 -20.55 -21.92 -14.48
CA ALA A 111 -19.13 -21.89 -14.81
C ALA A 111 -18.26 -21.65 -13.57
N PHE A 112 -18.68 -20.75 -12.68
CA PHE A 112 -17.98 -20.52 -11.42
C PHE A 112 -18.03 -21.74 -10.50
N GLN A 113 -19.19 -22.37 -10.37
CA GLN A 113 -19.33 -23.58 -9.56
C GLN A 113 -18.43 -24.70 -10.07
N GLN A 114 -18.41 -24.94 -11.39
CA GLN A 114 -17.52 -25.92 -12.00
C GLN A 114 -16.04 -25.56 -11.80
N TYR A 115 -15.67 -24.27 -11.92
CA TYR A 115 -14.32 -23.80 -11.65
C TYR A 115 -13.87 -24.15 -10.22
N MET A 116 -14.71 -23.87 -9.21
CA MET A 116 -14.38 -24.18 -7.82
C MET A 116 -14.34 -25.68 -7.53
N GLN A 117 -15.26 -26.47 -8.10
CA GLN A 117 -15.28 -27.92 -7.96
C GLN A 117 -14.05 -28.60 -8.60
N ASN A 118 -13.45 -27.97 -9.62
CA ASN A 118 -12.23 -28.45 -10.29
C ASN A 118 -10.94 -27.89 -9.66
N GLY A 119 -10.99 -27.39 -8.43
CA GLY A 119 -9.82 -26.92 -7.69
C GLY A 119 -9.35 -25.52 -8.06
N GLY A 120 -10.21 -24.73 -8.72
CA GLY A 120 -10.04 -23.29 -8.87
C GLY A 120 -9.94 -22.59 -7.51
N ALA A 121 -9.37 -21.38 -7.51
CA ALA A 121 -9.17 -20.61 -6.29
C ALA A 121 -9.95 -19.29 -6.29
N TRP A 122 -10.49 -18.91 -5.14
CA TRP A 122 -11.37 -17.75 -5.04
C TRP A 122 -11.10 -16.88 -3.82
N LEU A 123 -11.18 -15.56 -4.02
CA LEU A 123 -11.21 -14.55 -2.96
C LEU A 123 -12.43 -13.65 -3.12
N GLY A 124 -13.35 -13.65 -2.16
CA GLY A 124 -14.51 -12.75 -2.16
C GLY A 124 -14.48 -11.73 -1.06
N PHE A 125 -15.06 -10.57 -1.35
CA PHE A 125 -15.21 -9.47 -0.41
C PHE A 125 -16.68 -9.20 -0.10
N HIS A 126 -16.98 -9.00 1.17
CA HIS A 126 -18.15 -8.28 1.67
C HIS A 126 -19.48 -8.67 0.98
N VAL A 127 -20.06 -7.80 0.15
CA VAL A 127 -21.36 -8.01 -0.53
C VAL A 127 -21.38 -9.21 -1.49
N SER A 128 -20.23 -9.74 -1.90
CA SER A 128 -20.18 -10.99 -2.70
C SER A 128 -20.76 -12.21 -1.97
N ALA A 129 -20.95 -12.14 -0.65
CA ALA A 129 -21.64 -13.17 0.14
C ALA A 129 -23.05 -12.76 0.60
N TRP A 130 -23.50 -11.55 0.29
CA TRP A 130 -24.80 -11.06 0.74
C TRP A 130 -25.95 -11.77 0.02
N THR A 131 -26.95 -12.22 0.77
CA THR A 131 -28.24 -12.67 0.27
C THR A 131 -29.27 -12.71 1.39
N ASP A 132 -30.53 -12.46 1.08
CA ASP A 132 -31.69 -12.75 1.93
C ASP A 132 -32.35 -14.10 1.57
N ASN A 133 -32.03 -14.65 0.39
CA ASN A 133 -32.58 -15.88 -0.15
C ASN A 133 -31.46 -16.87 -0.53
N PRO A 134 -30.89 -17.60 0.43
CA PRO A 134 -29.79 -18.53 0.18
C PRO A 134 -30.21 -19.70 -0.71
N SER A 135 -31.51 -20.03 -0.76
CA SER A 135 -32.05 -21.05 -1.66
C SER A 135 -31.94 -20.67 -3.15
N SER A 136 -31.84 -19.37 -3.47
CA SER A 136 -31.66 -18.89 -4.85
C SER A 136 -30.39 -19.42 -5.52
N TRP A 137 -29.38 -19.79 -4.72
CA TRP A 137 -28.21 -20.54 -5.15
C TRP A 137 -27.60 -21.28 -3.96
N SER A 138 -28.33 -22.31 -3.49
CA SER A 138 -28.00 -23.02 -2.25
C SER A 138 -26.56 -23.53 -2.17
N TRP A 139 -25.99 -24.00 -3.29
CA TRP A 139 -24.58 -24.39 -3.33
C TRP A 139 -23.65 -23.23 -2.92
N TYR A 140 -23.86 -22.02 -3.42
CA TYR A 140 -22.98 -20.89 -3.11
C TYR A 140 -23.11 -20.43 -1.66
N TYR A 141 -24.33 -20.19 -1.18
CA TYR A 141 -24.55 -19.59 0.14
C TYR A 141 -24.51 -20.61 1.29
N ASN A 142 -25.07 -21.81 1.11
CA ASN A 142 -25.13 -22.81 2.18
C ASN A 142 -23.94 -23.78 2.17
N THR A 143 -23.42 -24.14 0.99
CA THR A 143 -22.34 -25.14 0.89
C THR A 143 -20.95 -24.50 0.77
N PHE A 144 -20.77 -23.59 -0.20
CA PHE A 144 -19.48 -23.01 -0.54
C PHE A 144 -19.05 -21.96 0.49
N LEU A 145 -19.86 -20.94 0.73
CA LEU A 145 -19.61 -19.92 1.76
C LEU A 145 -19.92 -20.44 3.17
N GLY A 146 -21.00 -21.20 3.31
CA GLY A 146 -21.51 -21.72 4.59
C GLY A 146 -22.34 -20.71 5.39
N THR A 147 -22.52 -19.49 4.90
CA THR A 147 -23.11 -18.36 5.62
C THR A 147 -24.62 -18.45 5.78
N GLY A 148 -25.34 -19.07 4.84
CA GLY A 148 -26.79 -18.94 4.77
C GLY A 148 -27.17 -17.52 4.36
N SER A 149 -28.14 -16.91 5.06
CA SER A 149 -28.57 -15.54 4.79
C SER A 149 -27.71 -14.52 5.54
N PHE A 150 -27.65 -13.30 5.01
CA PHE A 150 -27.34 -12.12 5.80
C PHE A 150 -28.28 -12.02 7.01
N GLN A 151 -27.74 -11.70 8.19
CA GLN A 151 -28.52 -11.59 9.42
C GLN A 151 -28.58 -10.15 9.95
N THR A 152 -27.43 -9.55 10.25
CA THR A 152 -27.34 -8.13 10.67
C THR A 152 -26.03 -7.51 10.18
N ASN A 153 -25.98 -6.18 10.20
CA ASN A 153 -24.76 -5.41 9.96
C ASN A 153 -24.49 -4.41 11.09
N THR A 154 -23.27 -3.91 11.17
CA THR A 154 -22.95 -2.70 11.94
C THR A 154 -23.04 -1.46 11.06
N TRP A 155 -23.56 -0.34 11.55
CA TRP A 155 -23.56 0.94 10.85
C TRP A 155 -22.81 2.04 11.61
N GLY A 156 -22.33 3.03 10.85
CA GLY A 156 -21.19 3.83 11.26
C GLY A 156 -19.92 2.98 11.20
N PRO A 157 -19.36 2.75 9.99
CA PRO A 157 -18.19 1.89 9.79
C PRO A 157 -17.08 2.17 10.80
N THR A 158 -16.57 1.12 11.43
CA THR A 158 -15.53 1.21 12.46
C THR A 158 -14.38 0.27 12.18
N ARG A 159 -13.22 0.59 12.74
CA ARG A 159 -12.10 -0.33 12.86
C ARG A 159 -12.38 -1.32 13.98
N VAL A 160 -12.04 -2.59 13.79
CA VAL A 160 -12.04 -3.59 14.86
C VAL A 160 -10.64 -4.14 15.08
N THR A 161 -10.36 -4.50 16.32
CA THR A 161 -9.28 -5.44 16.61
C THR A 161 -9.75 -6.82 16.19
N MET A 162 -9.07 -7.41 15.21
CA MET A 162 -9.31 -8.78 14.76
C MET A 162 -8.45 -9.73 15.60
N ARG A 163 -9.02 -10.84 16.03
CA ARG A 163 -8.29 -11.98 16.58
C ARG A 163 -7.97 -12.96 15.46
N ALA A 164 -6.74 -13.48 15.42
CA ALA A 164 -6.38 -14.59 14.53
C ALA A 164 -6.77 -15.93 15.17
N ASP A 165 -7.96 -16.45 14.87
CA ASP A 165 -8.48 -17.71 15.44
C ASP A 165 -7.66 -18.93 15.01
N ASN A 166 -7.22 -18.99 13.75
CA ASN A 166 -6.30 -20.02 13.28
C ASN A 166 -4.95 -19.40 12.93
N ARG A 167 -3.95 -19.54 13.81
CA ARG A 167 -2.59 -18.98 13.61
C ARG A 167 -1.63 -19.92 12.87
N THR A 168 -2.10 -21.08 12.43
CA THR A 168 -1.27 -22.02 11.66
C THR A 168 -1.49 -21.88 10.15
N HIS A 169 -2.63 -21.32 9.76
CA HIS A 169 -2.99 -21.13 8.36
C HIS A 169 -2.03 -20.15 7.66
N ALA A 170 -1.75 -20.39 6.38
CA ALA A 170 -0.77 -19.60 5.63
C ALA A 170 -1.10 -18.10 5.57
N ALA A 171 -2.39 -17.75 5.51
CA ALA A 171 -2.89 -16.37 5.49
C ALA A 171 -2.69 -15.60 6.81
N THR A 172 -2.49 -16.29 7.94
CA THR A 172 -2.54 -15.70 9.29
C THR A 172 -1.34 -16.05 10.16
N ARG A 173 -0.54 -17.05 9.79
CA ARG A 173 0.65 -17.51 10.56
C ARG A 173 1.72 -16.44 10.78
N ASN A 174 1.75 -15.43 9.91
CA ASN A 174 2.68 -14.32 9.97
C ASN A 174 2.07 -13.06 10.59
N LEU A 175 0.89 -13.16 11.21
CA LEU A 175 0.22 -12.07 11.91
C LEU A 175 0.38 -12.23 13.43
N PRO A 176 0.30 -11.13 14.19
CA PRO A 176 0.16 -11.21 15.64
C PRO A 176 -1.16 -11.89 16.04
N ALA A 177 -1.28 -12.27 17.31
CA ALA A 177 -2.49 -12.92 17.84
C ALA A 177 -3.75 -12.07 17.65
N THR A 178 -3.58 -10.76 17.75
CA THR A 178 -4.58 -9.75 17.41
C THR A 178 -3.96 -8.70 16.50
N PHE A 179 -4.75 -8.16 15.58
CA PHE A 179 -4.29 -7.18 14.60
C PHE A 179 -5.43 -6.23 14.22
N GLN A 180 -5.12 -5.03 13.77
CA GLN A 180 -6.16 -4.05 13.45
C GLN A 180 -6.73 -4.29 12.04
N SER A 181 -8.04 -4.20 11.87
CA SER A 181 -8.65 -4.09 10.54
C SER A 181 -8.51 -2.67 9.97
N SER A 182 -8.86 -2.46 8.71
CA SER A 182 -9.29 -1.14 8.23
C SER A 182 -10.69 -0.81 8.72
N ILE A 183 -11.17 0.42 8.50
CA ILE A 183 -12.56 0.78 8.77
C ILE A 183 -13.46 0.04 7.75
N SER A 184 -14.49 -0.64 8.24
CA SER A 184 -15.51 -1.26 7.39
C SER A 184 -16.87 -1.28 8.08
N GLU A 185 -17.91 -1.41 7.26
CA GLU A 185 -19.16 -2.06 7.67
C GLU A 185 -18.92 -3.56 7.88
N TRP A 186 -19.52 -4.18 8.90
CA TRP A 186 -19.34 -5.59 9.24
C TRP A 186 -20.65 -6.36 9.18
N TYR A 187 -20.65 -7.55 8.57
CA TYR A 187 -21.83 -8.43 8.42
C TYR A 187 -21.79 -9.65 9.35
N SER A 188 -22.97 -10.06 9.81
CA SER A 188 -23.23 -11.33 10.46
C SER A 188 -24.14 -12.21 9.61
N TRP A 189 -24.13 -13.51 9.89
CA TRP A 189 -24.74 -14.55 9.04
C TRP A 189 -25.65 -15.43 9.86
N SER A 190 -26.73 -15.91 9.24
CA SER A 190 -27.72 -16.75 9.91
C SER A 190 -27.16 -18.08 10.39
N ASN A 191 -26.18 -18.63 9.66
CA ASN A 191 -25.52 -19.87 10.06
C ASN A 191 -24.34 -19.57 10.99
N ASP A 192 -24.27 -20.30 12.11
CA ASP A 192 -23.11 -20.29 12.97
C ASP A 192 -21.96 -21.09 12.32
N LEU A 193 -21.02 -20.37 11.70
CA LEU A 193 -19.89 -20.97 10.99
C LEU A 193 -19.02 -21.88 11.87
N ARG A 194 -19.05 -21.70 13.19
CA ARG A 194 -18.29 -22.57 14.14
C ARG A 194 -18.84 -23.99 14.17
N GLN A 195 -20.09 -24.19 13.78
CA GLN A 195 -20.75 -25.49 13.76
C GLN A 195 -20.52 -26.24 12.45
N ASN A 196 -19.94 -25.59 11.44
CA ASN A 196 -19.65 -26.21 10.16
C ASN A 196 -18.21 -26.75 10.14
N PRO A 197 -17.99 -28.08 10.16
CA PRO A 197 -16.65 -28.67 10.22
C PRO A 197 -15.81 -28.40 8.97
N ASN A 198 -16.45 -28.02 7.85
CA ASN A 198 -15.76 -27.62 6.64
C ASN A 198 -15.24 -26.19 6.71
N ILE A 199 -15.65 -25.37 7.68
CA ILE A 199 -15.20 -23.99 7.79
C ILE A 199 -13.98 -23.89 8.71
N ASP A 200 -12.96 -23.19 8.23
CA ASP A 200 -11.79 -22.75 8.98
C ASP A 200 -11.90 -21.25 9.21
N ILE A 201 -12.30 -20.84 10.41
CA ILE A 201 -12.36 -19.42 10.77
C ILE A 201 -10.93 -18.96 11.02
N LEU A 202 -10.48 -18.01 10.20
CA LEU A 202 -9.11 -17.52 10.25
C LEU A 202 -8.98 -16.30 11.16
N ALA A 203 -9.98 -15.42 11.11
CA ALA A 203 -10.06 -14.27 12.00
C ALA A 203 -11.50 -13.85 12.31
N SER A 204 -11.71 -13.39 13.56
CA SER A 204 -12.98 -12.88 14.08
C SER A 204 -12.80 -11.51 14.74
N VAL A 205 -13.90 -10.85 15.07
CA VAL A 205 -13.88 -9.70 15.99
C VAL A 205 -13.28 -10.14 17.33
N ASP A 206 -12.29 -9.41 17.85
CA ASP A 206 -11.81 -9.56 19.22
C ASP A 206 -12.79 -8.88 20.19
N PRO A 207 -13.11 -9.50 21.35
CA PRO A 207 -14.01 -8.91 22.34
C PRO A 207 -13.64 -7.49 22.80
N SER A 208 -12.36 -7.09 22.71
CA SER A 208 -11.93 -5.72 23.04
C SER A 208 -12.49 -4.65 22.10
N SER A 209 -13.09 -5.04 20.97
CA SER A 209 -13.62 -4.12 19.97
C SER A 209 -15.04 -3.67 20.25
N PHE A 210 -15.75 -4.31 21.19
CA PHE A 210 -17.15 -3.95 21.46
C PHE A 210 -17.25 -2.65 22.28
N PRO A 211 -18.21 -1.76 21.96
CA PRO A 211 -19.18 -1.88 20.87
C PRO A 211 -18.58 -1.64 19.48
N VAL A 212 -19.06 -2.39 18.49
CA VAL A 212 -18.67 -2.24 17.07
C VAL A 212 -19.82 -1.56 16.31
N GLY A 213 -19.50 -0.50 15.57
CA GLY A 213 -20.48 0.42 14.99
C GLY A 213 -20.68 1.66 15.86
N THR A 214 -21.20 2.73 15.26
CA THR A 214 -21.55 3.97 15.97
C THR A 214 -23.03 4.30 15.91
N ASP A 215 -23.80 3.63 15.05
CA ASP A 215 -25.26 3.73 15.05
C ASP A 215 -25.84 2.84 16.14
N PRO A 216 -26.56 3.37 17.14
CA PRO A 216 -27.08 2.58 18.25
C PRO A 216 -28.06 1.48 17.83
N ASN A 217 -28.72 1.60 16.68
CA ASN A 217 -29.66 0.61 16.15
C ASN A 217 -28.97 -0.48 15.31
N GLN A 218 -27.72 -0.26 14.93
CA GLN A 218 -26.89 -1.16 14.12
C GLN A 218 -25.49 -1.23 14.73
N SER A 219 -25.41 -1.53 16.02
CA SER A 219 -24.15 -1.77 16.71
C SER A 219 -24.16 -3.15 17.36
N TRP A 220 -23.00 -3.80 17.37
CA TRP A 220 -22.81 -5.03 18.12
C TRP A 220 -22.19 -4.71 19.48
N TYR A 221 -22.78 -5.20 20.56
CA TYR A 221 -22.30 -4.98 21.93
C TYR A 221 -21.58 -6.20 22.54
N GLY A 222 -21.57 -7.30 21.80
CA GLY A 222 -20.96 -8.56 22.20
C GLY A 222 -21.31 -9.66 21.19
N GLY A 223 -20.61 -10.79 21.28
CA GLY A 223 -20.83 -11.95 20.43
C GLY A 223 -19.55 -12.47 19.79
N TYR A 224 -19.70 -13.42 18.88
CA TYR A 224 -18.63 -13.98 18.07
C TYR A 224 -18.96 -13.77 16.60
N TYR A 225 -18.16 -12.97 15.91
CA TYR A 225 -18.38 -12.60 14.50
C TYR A 225 -17.17 -13.00 13.66
N PRO A 226 -17.25 -14.09 12.88
CA PRO A 226 -16.18 -14.48 11.96
C PRO A 226 -16.12 -13.47 10.81
N LEU A 227 -14.93 -12.93 10.55
CA LEU A 227 -14.71 -11.90 9.55
C LEU A 227 -13.90 -12.41 8.36
N VAL A 228 -13.04 -13.39 8.57
CA VAL A 228 -12.28 -14.04 7.50
C VAL A 228 -12.31 -15.55 7.74
N TRP A 229 -12.69 -16.30 6.71
CA TRP A 229 -12.68 -17.76 6.79
C TRP A 229 -12.41 -18.41 5.44
N SER A 230 -12.05 -19.68 5.51
CA SER A 230 -11.94 -20.58 4.38
C SER A 230 -12.89 -21.76 4.52
N ASN A 231 -13.37 -22.31 3.42
CA ASN A 231 -14.03 -23.60 3.39
C ASN A 231 -13.02 -24.65 2.91
N ARG A 232 -12.68 -25.62 3.76
CA ARG A 232 -11.67 -26.67 3.56
C ARG A 232 -11.92 -27.52 2.31
N GLN A 233 -13.15 -27.55 1.79
CA GLN A 233 -13.49 -28.29 0.58
C GLN A 233 -13.06 -27.54 -0.71
N TYR A 234 -12.70 -26.27 -0.62
CA TYR A 234 -12.37 -25.42 -1.76
C TYR A 234 -11.11 -24.58 -1.47
N LYS A 235 -10.39 -24.17 -2.50
CA LYS A 235 -9.37 -23.12 -2.35
C LYS A 235 -10.07 -21.77 -2.32
N MET A 236 -10.65 -21.42 -1.19
CA MET A 236 -11.43 -20.19 -1.08
C MET A 236 -11.05 -19.42 0.18
N LEU A 237 -11.14 -18.10 0.08
CA LEU A 237 -11.05 -17.18 1.19
C LEU A 237 -12.19 -16.18 1.06
N TYR A 238 -12.94 -15.97 2.12
CA TYR A 238 -13.88 -14.86 2.19
C TYR A 238 -13.36 -13.82 3.18
N ALA A 239 -13.46 -12.55 2.81
CA ALA A 239 -13.15 -11.40 3.65
C ALA A 239 -14.40 -10.53 3.83
N ASN A 240 -14.84 -10.35 5.07
CA ASN A 240 -16.05 -9.61 5.39
C ASN A 240 -15.92 -8.10 5.16
N PHE A 241 -14.72 -7.53 5.19
CA PHE A 241 -14.51 -6.11 4.91
C PHE A 241 -14.60 -5.80 3.41
N GLY A 242 -15.00 -4.58 3.07
CA GLY A 242 -15.15 -4.12 1.69
C GLY A 242 -16.15 -2.98 1.53
N HIS A 243 -16.24 -2.10 2.54
CA HIS A 243 -17.15 -0.95 2.56
C HIS A 243 -16.45 0.20 3.29
N ASN A 244 -16.00 1.21 2.56
CA ASN A 244 -15.30 2.35 3.16
C ASN A 244 -16.24 3.18 4.05
N ALA A 245 -15.71 3.92 5.03
CA ALA A 245 -16.46 5.01 5.64
C ALA A 245 -16.73 6.08 4.58
N MET A 246 -17.93 6.66 4.60
CA MET A 246 -18.42 7.47 3.50
C MET A 246 -19.17 8.70 4.00
N ASN A 247 -18.88 9.86 3.40
CA ASN A 247 -19.76 11.00 3.48
C ASN A 247 -20.79 10.93 2.36
N TYR A 248 -21.97 10.37 2.64
CA TYR A 248 -23.05 10.19 1.67
C TYR A 248 -23.67 11.50 1.17
N SER A 249 -23.50 12.63 1.87
CA SER A 249 -24.01 13.93 1.38
C SER A 249 -23.21 14.48 0.20
N THR A 250 -21.93 14.11 0.11
CA THR A 250 -20.99 14.60 -0.92
C THR A 250 -20.41 13.49 -1.78
N ASN A 251 -20.77 12.23 -1.51
CA ASN A 251 -20.15 11.05 -2.09
C ASN A 251 -18.61 11.09 -2.07
N THR A 252 -18.04 11.47 -0.92
CA THR A 252 -16.59 11.43 -0.66
C THR A 252 -16.22 10.34 0.34
N GLY A 253 -15.24 9.49 -0.01
CA GLY A 253 -14.67 8.48 0.88
C GLY A 253 -13.94 9.10 2.07
N LEU A 254 -14.09 8.51 3.25
CA LEU A 254 -13.50 8.95 4.53
C LEU A 254 -12.44 7.99 5.08
N SER A 255 -12.31 6.81 4.48
CA SER A 255 -11.31 5.80 4.82
C SER A 255 -10.96 4.97 3.59
N SER A 256 -9.89 4.19 3.67
CA SER A 256 -9.59 3.15 2.70
C SER A 256 -9.68 1.75 3.30
N THR A 257 -10.23 0.81 2.54
CA THR A 257 -10.24 -0.62 2.89
C THR A 257 -8.81 -1.17 3.02
N PHE A 258 -7.82 -0.54 2.40
CA PHE A 258 -6.41 -0.98 2.43
C PHE A 258 -5.53 -0.15 3.38
N ASP A 259 -6.12 0.55 4.36
CA ASP A 259 -5.41 1.35 5.36
C ASP A 259 -4.67 0.51 6.42
N SER A 260 -5.15 -0.70 6.71
CA SER A 260 -4.47 -1.61 7.64
C SER A 260 -3.49 -2.53 6.92
N ALA A 261 -2.21 -2.38 7.25
CA ALA A 261 -1.20 -3.20 6.65
C ALA A 261 -1.17 -4.65 7.17
N GLN A 262 -1.59 -4.89 8.42
CA GLN A 262 -1.75 -6.25 8.94
C GLN A 262 -2.91 -6.97 8.23
N GLN A 263 -4.01 -6.26 7.97
CA GLN A 263 -5.10 -6.78 7.12
C GLN A 263 -4.63 -7.00 5.68
N ASN A 264 -3.87 -6.07 5.11
CA ASN A 264 -3.31 -6.24 3.76
C ASN A 264 -2.34 -7.43 3.70
N LYS A 265 -1.55 -7.65 4.75
CA LYS A 265 -0.68 -8.82 4.86
C LYS A 265 -1.50 -10.12 4.88
N LEU A 266 -2.61 -10.15 5.62
CA LEU A 266 -3.56 -11.26 5.57
C LEU A 266 -4.04 -11.53 4.14
N LEU A 267 -4.42 -10.49 3.41
CA LEU A 267 -4.89 -10.60 2.03
C LEU A 267 -3.81 -11.13 1.09
N ILE A 268 -2.58 -10.62 1.18
CA ILE A 268 -1.47 -11.04 0.33
C ILE A 268 -1.05 -12.48 0.66
N ASP A 269 -0.83 -12.80 1.93
CA ASP A 269 -0.50 -14.17 2.33
C ASP A 269 -1.62 -15.15 1.91
N GLY A 270 -2.88 -14.73 2.02
CA GLY A 270 -4.06 -15.45 1.54
C GLY A 270 -4.07 -15.67 0.03
N LEU A 271 -3.77 -14.64 -0.77
CA LEU A 271 -3.68 -14.74 -2.24
C LEU A 271 -2.58 -15.70 -2.69
N HIS A 272 -1.41 -15.65 -2.08
CA HIS A 272 -0.32 -16.60 -2.37
C HIS A 272 -0.73 -18.03 -2.01
N TRP A 273 -1.36 -18.22 -0.86
CA TRP A 273 -1.90 -19.52 -0.45
C TRP A 273 -2.95 -20.05 -1.45
N LEU A 274 -3.91 -19.21 -1.88
CA LEU A 274 -4.91 -19.55 -2.89
C LEU A 274 -4.27 -19.98 -4.21
N ALA A 275 -3.24 -19.24 -4.65
CA ALA A 275 -2.49 -19.54 -5.86
C ALA A 275 -1.61 -20.82 -5.73
N GLY A 276 -1.47 -21.38 -4.53
CA GLY A 276 -0.63 -22.56 -4.28
C GLY A 276 0.87 -22.27 -4.37
N VAL A 277 1.27 -21.01 -4.22
CA VAL A 277 2.68 -20.59 -4.17
C VAL A 277 3.07 -20.29 -2.73
N GLY A 278 4.32 -20.56 -2.36
CA GLY A 278 4.84 -20.14 -1.06
C GLY A 278 4.71 -18.61 -0.89
N THR A 279 4.56 -18.15 0.35
CA THR A 279 4.60 -16.71 0.65
C THR A 279 5.94 -16.15 0.17
N VAL A 280 5.94 -15.32 -0.87
CA VAL A 280 7.16 -14.70 -1.40
C VAL A 280 7.50 -13.53 -0.47
N PRO A 281 8.71 -13.49 0.13
CA PRO A 281 9.17 -12.29 0.81
C PRO A 281 9.12 -11.11 -0.18
N PRO A 282 8.59 -9.94 0.22
CA PRO A 282 8.47 -8.80 -0.67
C PRO A 282 9.80 -8.54 -1.42
N THR A 283 9.77 -8.32 -2.73
CA THR A 283 10.99 -7.89 -3.47
C THR A 283 11.42 -6.47 -3.10
N THR A 284 10.53 -5.75 -2.41
CA THR A 284 10.68 -4.44 -1.77
C THR A 284 9.84 -4.46 -0.49
N PRO A 285 10.34 -3.98 0.68
CA PRO A 285 9.67 -4.16 1.97
C PRO A 285 8.19 -3.73 1.95
N PRO A 286 7.32 -4.40 2.73
CA PRO A 286 5.91 -4.01 2.81
C PRO A 286 5.81 -2.57 3.31
N PRO A 287 4.91 -1.72 2.81
CA PRO A 287 4.44 -0.62 3.64
C PRO A 287 3.56 -1.26 4.72
N SER A 288 4.06 -1.37 5.97
CA SER A 288 3.20 -1.80 7.06
C SER A 288 3.37 -1.10 8.40
N ASP A 289 2.49 -0.12 8.61
CA ASP A 289 1.70 0.19 9.82
C ASP A 289 1.50 1.70 9.95
N GLY A 290 0.25 2.17 9.72
CA GLY A 290 -0.26 3.50 10.05
C GLY A 290 -0.58 4.37 8.83
N THR A 291 -1.87 4.48 8.48
CA THR A 291 -2.30 5.61 7.66
C THR A 291 -1.97 6.86 8.45
N ILE A 292 -0.98 7.61 7.97
CA ILE A 292 -0.68 8.92 8.51
C ILE A 292 -1.93 9.76 8.26
N SER A 293 -2.60 10.20 9.32
CA SER A 293 -3.84 10.96 9.16
C SER A 293 -3.56 12.23 8.35
N PRO A 294 -4.31 12.48 7.26
CA PRO A 294 -4.05 13.62 6.38
C PRO A 294 -4.38 14.96 7.05
N THR A 295 -5.13 14.92 8.16
CA THR A 295 -5.56 16.09 8.92
C THR A 295 -4.79 16.27 10.22
N ALA A 296 -4.19 15.21 10.76
CA ALA A 296 -3.41 15.29 11.99
C ALA A 296 -2.06 15.97 11.79
N TRP A 297 -1.60 16.61 12.86
CA TRP A 297 -0.24 17.09 12.98
C TRP A 297 0.60 16.04 13.69
N HIS A 298 1.85 15.90 13.28
CA HIS A 298 2.79 14.95 13.85
C HIS A 298 4.11 15.61 14.16
N THR A 299 4.70 15.23 15.29
CA THR A 299 6.13 15.39 15.49
C THR A 299 6.86 14.23 14.81
N VAL A 300 7.91 14.54 14.06
CA VAL A 300 8.72 13.55 13.31
C VAL A 300 10.03 13.33 14.05
N VAL A 301 10.19 12.18 14.71
CA VAL A 301 11.29 11.90 15.64
C VAL A 301 12.25 10.90 15.02
N ASN A 302 13.52 11.25 14.85
CA ASN A 302 14.52 10.33 14.33
C ASN A 302 14.81 9.19 15.33
N ARG A 303 14.89 7.96 14.84
CA ARG A 303 15.13 6.75 15.65
C ARG A 303 16.54 6.72 16.26
N GLY A 304 17.54 7.18 15.53
CA GLY A 304 18.94 7.15 15.97
C GLY A 304 19.28 8.21 17.01
N SER A 305 18.82 9.44 16.81
CA SER A 305 19.12 10.57 17.70
C SER A 305 18.06 10.86 18.76
N GLY A 306 16.83 10.40 18.56
CA GLY A 306 15.67 10.79 19.39
C GLY A 306 15.25 12.24 19.21
N LYS A 307 15.83 12.96 18.25
CA LYS A 307 15.57 14.38 17.97
C LYS A 307 14.49 14.58 16.93
N CYS A 308 13.89 15.75 16.96
CA CYS A 308 12.78 16.12 16.10
C CYS A 308 13.26 16.78 14.82
N VAL A 309 12.61 16.48 13.69
CA VAL A 309 12.71 17.30 12.48
C VAL A 309 12.18 18.69 12.81
N ASP A 310 12.94 19.72 12.47
CA ASP A 310 12.78 21.08 12.98
C ASP A 310 12.99 22.12 11.87
N ALA A 311 12.03 23.01 11.70
CA ALA A 311 12.21 24.23 10.91
C ALA A 311 13.03 25.24 11.72
N ARG A 312 14.27 25.48 11.28
CA ARG A 312 15.25 26.26 12.05
C ARG A 312 14.71 27.62 12.46
N ALA A 313 14.86 27.93 13.75
CA ALA A 313 14.41 29.18 14.36
C ALA A 313 12.90 29.46 14.19
N ALA A 314 12.09 28.42 14.01
CA ALA A 314 10.66 28.52 13.69
C ALA A 314 10.34 29.41 12.48
N ALA A 315 11.31 29.58 11.57
CA ALA A 315 11.09 30.35 10.35
C ALA A 315 10.18 29.58 9.37
N SER A 316 9.57 30.33 8.45
CA SER A 316 8.64 29.80 7.44
C SER A 316 8.85 30.43 6.06
N ALA A 317 10.01 31.02 5.82
CA ALA A 317 10.36 31.56 4.51
C ALA A 317 10.93 30.45 3.62
N ASN A 318 10.83 30.62 2.29
CA ASN A 318 11.53 29.77 1.33
C ASN A 318 13.03 29.71 1.66
N GLY A 319 13.60 28.50 1.66
CA GLY A 319 14.98 28.28 2.03
C GLY A 319 15.22 28.12 3.53
N THR A 320 14.17 28.13 4.37
CA THR A 320 14.33 27.81 5.79
C THR A 320 14.93 26.41 5.94
N VAL A 321 16.03 26.31 6.66
CA VAL A 321 16.74 25.05 6.90
C VAL A 321 15.86 24.08 7.69
N ILE A 322 15.78 22.84 7.22
CA ILE A 322 15.26 21.73 8.00
C ILE A 322 16.44 21.03 8.69
N GLN A 323 16.41 21.02 10.02
CA GLN A 323 17.44 20.43 10.87
C GLN A 323 16.84 19.38 11.79
N GLN A 324 17.69 18.66 12.52
CA GLN A 324 17.26 18.02 13.76
C GLN A 324 17.51 18.94 14.96
N TYR A 325 16.61 18.91 15.93
CA TYR A 325 16.75 19.63 17.19
C TYR A 325 16.06 18.88 18.33
N ALA A 326 16.47 19.15 19.57
CA ALA A 326 15.79 18.67 20.76
C ALA A 326 14.27 18.93 20.66
N CYS A 327 13.47 17.90 20.92
CA CYS A 327 12.03 17.98 20.80
C CYS A 327 11.46 18.98 21.82
N ASN A 328 10.73 19.98 21.36
CA ASN A 328 10.29 21.13 22.15
C ASN A 328 8.80 21.49 21.96
N SER A 329 8.04 20.64 21.27
CA SER A 329 6.60 20.79 21.03
C SER A 329 6.17 22.05 20.27
N SER A 330 7.12 22.81 19.71
CA SER A 330 6.80 23.99 18.90
C SER A 330 6.16 23.60 17.56
N ALA A 331 5.42 24.53 16.97
CA ALA A 331 4.88 24.37 15.62
C ALA A 331 5.98 24.19 14.54
N ALA A 332 7.22 24.61 14.82
CA ALA A 332 8.36 24.37 13.96
C ALA A 332 8.71 22.88 13.78
N GLN A 333 8.31 22.04 14.73
CA GLN A 333 8.60 20.59 14.76
C GLN A 333 7.37 19.73 14.45
N GLN A 334 6.30 20.36 13.95
CA GLN A 334 5.03 19.70 13.69
C GLN A 334 4.72 19.73 12.21
N TYR A 335 4.39 18.57 11.66
CA TYR A 335 4.20 18.36 10.25
C TYR A 335 2.90 17.61 9.95
N GLN A 336 2.24 17.99 8.87
CA GLN A 336 1.04 17.33 8.35
C GLN A 336 1.36 16.66 7.02
N PHE A 337 0.93 15.41 6.86
CA PHE A 337 1.23 14.58 5.71
C PHE A 337 0.00 14.48 4.81
N VAL A 338 -0.08 15.34 3.79
CA VAL A 338 -1.27 15.44 2.94
C VAL A 338 -1.06 14.62 1.66
N PRO A 339 -1.99 13.71 1.30
CA PRO A 339 -1.92 12.96 0.06
C PRO A 339 -1.82 13.84 -1.19
N THR A 340 -1.05 13.34 -2.16
CA THR A 340 -0.97 13.87 -3.52
C THR A 340 -1.44 12.79 -4.50
N SER A 341 -0.65 12.43 -5.51
CA SER A 341 -0.96 11.36 -6.47
C SER A 341 0.00 10.18 -6.33
N GLY A 342 -0.49 8.95 -6.57
CA GLY A 342 0.36 7.75 -6.68
C GLY A 342 1.04 7.33 -5.37
N GLY A 343 0.38 7.48 -4.22
CA GLY A 343 0.92 7.09 -2.92
C GLY A 343 1.96 8.04 -2.33
N TYR A 344 2.15 9.22 -2.94
CA TYR A 344 3.03 10.26 -2.42
C TYR A 344 2.27 11.30 -1.59
N LEU A 345 2.99 11.96 -0.70
CA LEU A 345 2.51 12.93 0.27
C LEU A 345 3.30 14.23 0.10
N ARG A 346 2.66 15.37 0.34
CA ARG A 346 3.37 16.59 0.70
C ARG A 346 3.46 16.67 2.23
N VAL A 347 4.57 17.18 2.75
CA VAL A 347 4.84 17.25 4.19
C VAL A 347 4.86 18.72 4.61
N ASN A 348 3.71 19.22 5.07
CA ASN A 348 3.49 20.62 5.41
C ASN A 348 4.07 20.93 6.80
N ASN A 349 4.68 22.09 7.01
CA ASN A 349 5.09 22.55 8.34
C ASN A 349 3.96 23.34 9.03
N ARG A 350 3.80 23.22 10.36
CA ARG A 350 2.70 23.88 11.08
C ARG A 350 2.85 25.40 11.19
N ASN A 351 4.07 25.96 11.16
CA ASN A 351 4.25 27.42 11.16
C ASN A 351 3.65 28.08 9.90
N ASN A 352 3.65 27.37 8.77
CA ASN A 352 2.99 27.79 7.55
C ASN A 352 2.70 26.55 6.68
N SER A 353 1.43 26.16 6.58
CA SER A 353 1.03 24.94 5.87
C SER A 353 1.23 25.01 4.34
N ALA A 354 1.52 26.20 3.79
CA ALA A 354 1.93 26.35 2.40
C ALA A 354 3.41 26.01 2.16
N GLN A 355 4.22 25.92 3.22
CA GLN A 355 5.63 25.56 3.19
C GLN A 355 5.80 24.06 3.47
N VAL A 356 6.52 23.38 2.60
CA VAL A 356 6.67 21.92 2.65
C VAL A 356 8.12 21.48 2.67
N LEU A 357 8.35 20.25 3.12
CA LEU A 357 9.64 19.57 3.05
C LEU A 357 10.10 19.43 1.58
N ASP A 358 11.21 20.09 1.25
CA ASP A 358 11.71 20.27 -0.11
C ASP A 358 13.19 19.85 -0.19
N VAL A 359 13.54 19.10 -1.23
CA VAL A 359 14.96 18.88 -1.59
C VAL A 359 15.44 20.06 -2.42
N THR A 360 16.45 20.78 -1.91
CA THR A 360 17.01 21.99 -2.53
C THR A 360 17.42 21.74 -3.97
N ASP A 361 17.09 22.71 -4.84
CA ASP A 361 17.40 22.73 -6.27
C ASP A 361 16.90 21.49 -7.05
N ARG A 362 15.90 20.78 -6.53
CA ARG A 362 15.39 19.52 -7.10
C ARG A 362 16.49 18.47 -7.30
N SER A 363 17.55 18.54 -6.50
CA SER A 363 18.71 17.66 -6.65
C SER A 363 18.34 16.20 -6.45
N THR A 364 18.99 15.32 -7.21
CA THR A 364 18.96 13.86 -7.02
C THR A 364 20.25 13.33 -6.40
N ALA A 365 21.20 14.20 -6.09
CA ALA A 365 22.48 13.83 -5.49
C ALA A 365 22.35 13.43 -4.01
N ASP A 366 23.28 12.59 -3.55
CA ASP A 366 23.45 12.36 -2.11
C ASP A 366 23.91 13.64 -1.42
N SER A 367 23.54 13.78 -0.15
CA SER A 367 23.85 14.96 0.66
C SER A 367 23.24 16.27 0.16
N ALA A 368 22.27 16.20 -0.76
CA ALA A 368 21.45 17.37 -1.08
C ALA A 368 20.63 17.78 0.14
N ARG A 369 20.62 19.08 0.42
CA ARG A 369 20.04 19.67 1.62
C ARG A 369 18.52 19.65 1.58
N ILE A 370 17.93 19.54 2.76
CA ILE A 370 16.49 19.70 2.96
C ILE A 370 16.18 21.09 3.49
N GLN A 371 15.12 21.68 2.96
CA GLN A 371 14.63 23.01 3.30
C GLN A 371 13.09 23.04 3.33
N LEU A 372 12.52 24.14 3.79
CA LEU A 372 11.15 24.51 3.49
C LEU A 372 11.09 25.31 2.20
N TRP A 373 10.07 25.01 1.41
CA TRP A 373 9.74 25.80 0.23
C TRP A 373 8.23 25.82 -0.02
N SER A 374 7.73 26.90 -0.63
CA SER A 374 6.34 27.00 -1.07
C SER A 374 5.98 25.80 -1.95
N TYR A 375 4.87 25.13 -1.61
CA TYR A 375 4.41 23.99 -2.40
C TYR A 375 4.01 24.42 -3.81
N SER A 376 4.62 23.78 -4.81
CA SER A 376 4.36 24.02 -6.24
C SER A 376 4.00 22.73 -6.99
N GLY A 377 3.89 21.60 -6.26
CA GLY A 377 3.62 20.29 -6.85
C GLY A 377 4.86 19.61 -7.46
N GLY A 378 6.07 20.17 -7.30
CA GLY A 378 7.30 19.55 -7.78
C GLY A 378 7.58 18.19 -7.15
N ASN A 379 8.15 17.25 -7.91
CA ASN A 379 8.46 15.91 -7.39
C ASN A 379 9.47 15.95 -6.23
N ASN A 380 10.33 16.97 -6.17
CA ASN A 380 11.29 17.16 -5.07
C ASN A 380 10.61 17.55 -3.73
N GLN A 381 9.31 17.89 -3.77
CA GLN A 381 8.48 18.27 -2.64
C GLN A 381 7.52 17.15 -2.20
N GLN A 382 7.61 15.99 -2.83
CA GLN A 382 6.70 14.87 -2.63
C GLN A 382 7.46 13.67 -2.08
N TRP A 383 6.90 13.04 -1.07
CA TRP A 383 7.55 12.00 -0.29
C TRP A 383 6.62 10.81 -0.14
N ARG A 384 7.16 9.60 -0.25
CA ARG A 384 6.47 8.37 0.14
C ARG A 384 6.90 8.04 1.56
N ALA A 385 5.95 7.95 2.48
CA ALA A 385 6.20 7.42 3.80
C ALA A 385 6.05 5.90 3.75
N GLU A 386 7.16 5.18 3.83
CA GLU A 386 7.15 3.73 3.84
C GLU A 386 7.33 3.25 5.27
N SER A 387 6.32 2.57 5.80
CA SER A 387 6.35 2.12 7.19
C SER A 387 7.35 1.00 7.40
N GLU A 388 8.10 1.10 8.48
CA GLU A 388 9.08 0.13 8.97
C GLU A 388 8.51 -0.70 10.15
N GLY A 389 7.22 -0.51 10.49
CA GLY A 389 6.55 -1.10 11.64
C GLY A 389 6.77 -0.31 12.94
N GLY A 390 5.91 -0.54 13.94
CA GLY A 390 6.05 0.08 15.27
C GLY A 390 5.92 1.62 15.28
N GLY A 391 5.27 2.19 14.26
CA GLY A 391 5.10 3.64 14.08
C GLY A 391 6.32 4.36 13.50
N TYR A 392 7.32 3.62 13.02
CA TYR A 392 8.49 4.16 12.31
C TYR A 392 8.29 4.12 10.80
N TYR A 393 8.88 5.08 10.11
CA TYR A 393 8.80 5.25 8.67
C TYR A 393 10.14 5.71 8.11
N ARG A 394 10.45 5.27 6.89
CA ARG A 394 11.38 5.97 6.01
C ARG A 394 10.62 6.93 5.10
N LEU A 395 11.15 8.15 4.93
CA LEU A 395 10.57 9.14 4.02
C LEU A 395 11.38 9.18 2.73
N VAL A 396 10.80 8.69 1.63
CA VAL A 396 11.47 8.53 0.33
C VAL A 396 11.02 9.62 -0.64
N ASN A 397 11.94 10.43 -1.14
CA ASN A 397 11.62 11.52 -2.07
C ASN A 397 11.19 10.97 -3.44
N ARG A 398 10.13 11.54 -4.01
CA ARG A 398 9.57 11.13 -5.32
C ARG A 398 10.53 11.39 -6.48
N ASN A 399 11.32 12.46 -6.42
CA ASN A 399 12.21 12.85 -7.52
C ASN A 399 13.47 11.99 -7.61
N SER A 400 14.06 11.66 -6.45
CA SER A 400 15.36 10.99 -6.39
C SER A 400 15.29 9.51 -5.99
N GLY A 401 14.19 9.07 -5.36
CA GLY A 401 14.10 7.76 -4.73
C GLY A 401 14.95 7.61 -3.46
N LYS A 402 15.49 8.72 -2.92
CA LYS A 402 16.38 8.75 -1.76
C LYS A 402 15.64 9.07 -0.46
N CYS A 403 16.22 8.69 0.66
CA CYS A 403 15.61 8.82 1.97
C CYS A 403 16.00 10.14 2.64
N LEU A 404 15.09 10.73 3.42
CA LEU A 404 15.43 11.74 4.43
C LEU A 404 16.46 11.14 5.40
N ASP A 405 17.52 11.88 5.70
CA ASP A 405 18.68 11.34 6.41
C ASP A 405 19.28 12.38 7.37
N VAL A 406 19.63 11.91 8.57
CA VAL A 406 20.48 12.64 9.52
C VAL A 406 21.94 12.40 9.15
N PRO A 407 22.67 13.40 8.61
CA PRO A 407 23.99 13.18 8.04
C PRO A 407 24.96 12.64 9.08
N GLY A 408 25.65 11.55 8.72
CA GLY A 408 26.61 10.87 9.59
C GLY A 408 26.00 10.26 10.86
N ALA A 409 24.68 10.02 10.89
CA ALA A 409 23.94 9.57 12.07
C ALA A 409 24.17 10.45 13.32
N SER A 410 24.41 11.75 13.10
CA SER A 410 24.71 12.69 14.17
C SER A 410 23.63 12.73 15.23
N THR A 411 24.01 12.92 16.49
CA THR A 411 23.09 13.17 17.62
C THR A 411 23.12 14.63 18.07
N ALA A 412 23.89 15.50 17.41
CA ALA A 412 23.99 16.91 17.75
C ALA A 412 22.75 17.72 17.32
N ASP A 413 22.44 18.80 18.03
CA ASP A 413 21.42 19.76 17.62
C ASP A 413 21.86 20.57 16.41
N SER A 414 20.88 21.13 15.70
CA SER A 414 21.07 22.06 14.58
C SER A 414 21.85 21.48 13.39
N VAL A 415 21.87 20.16 13.26
CA VAL A 415 22.38 19.47 12.09
C VAL A 415 21.31 19.51 11.00
N GLN A 416 21.61 20.17 9.87
CA GLN A 416 20.72 20.20 8.72
C GLN A 416 20.53 18.79 8.14
N LEU A 417 19.27 18.42 7.89
CA LEU A 417 18.94 17.15 7.26
C LEU A 417 19.27 17.18 5.76
N ILE A 418 19.56 16.00 5.23
CA ILE A 418 19.86 15.80 3.81
C ILE A 418 18.94 14.72 3.24
N GLN A 419 18.96 14.53 1.92
CA GLN A 419 18.63 13.23 1.35
C GLN A 419 19.89 12.40 1.16
N TYR A 420 19.76 11.09 1.30
CA TYR A 420 20.83 10.14 1.03
C TYR A 420 20.28 8.83 0.49
N THR A 421 21.09 8.08 -0.26
CA THR A 421 20.77 6.72 -0.69
C THR A 421 20.22 5.90 0.50
N CYS A 422 19.05 5.31 0.32
CA CYS A 422 18.38 4.56 1.39
C CYS A 422 19.25 3.38 1.82
N ASN A 423 19.68 3.36 3.09
CA ASN A 423 20.67 2.42 3.63
C ASN A 423 20.17 1.63 4.85
N GLY A 424 18.93 1.87 5.29
CA GLY A 424 18.29 1.12 6.38
C GLY A 424 18.83 1.41 7.77
N THR A 425 19.66 2.43 7.93
CA THR A 425 20.19 2.83 9.24
C THR A 425 19.18 3.65 10.05
N ALA A 426 19.38 3.74 11.36
CA ALA A 426 18.53 4.55 12.24
C ALA A 426 18.55 6.06 11.90
N ALA A 427 19.53 6.53 11.12
CA ALA A 427 19.59 7.89 10.62
C ALA A 427 18.47 8.23 9.61
N GLN A 428 17.83 7.21 9.03
CA GLN A 428 16.78 7.35 8.01
C GLN A 428 15.40 6.86 8.47
N SER A 429 15.30 6.46 9.74
CA SER A 429 14.09 5.91 10.36
C SER A 429 13.46 6.94 11.29
N PHE A 430 12.20 7.28 11.07
CA PHE A 430 11.51 8.34 11.80
C PHE A 430 10.17 7.87 12.36
N ARG A 431 9.94 8.11 13.65
CA ARG A 431 8.65 7.89 14.30
C ARG A 431 7.74 9.10 14.09
N LEU A 432 6.50 8.85 13.70
CA LEU A 432 5.46 9.89 13.61
C LEU A 432 4.60 9.85 14.87
N VAL A 433 4.67 10.92 15.67
CA VAL A 433 3.93 11.04 16.94
C VAL A 433 2.84 12.09 16.77
N SER A 434 1.57 11.68 16.80
CA SER A 434 0.44 12.60 16.70
C SER A 434 0.48 13.66 17.81
N VAL A 435 0.18 14.90 17.44
CA VAL A 435 -0.04 16.00 18.39
C VAL A 435 -1.50 16.44 18.30
N SER A 436 -2.12 16.61 19.47
CA SER A 436 -3.49 17.10 19.63
C SER A 436 -3.61 18.59 19.38
#